data_AF-A0A933Z7X9-F1
#
_entry.id   AF-A0A933Z7X9-F1
#
_cell.length_a   1.000
_cell.length_b   1.000
_cell.length_c   1.000
_cell.angle_alpha   90.00
_cell.angle_beta   90.00
_cell.angle_gamma   90.00
#
_symmetry.space_group_name_H-M   'P 1'
#
loop_
_entity.id
_entity.type
_entity.pdbx_description
1 polymer ?
#
loop_
_entity_poly.entity_id
_entity_poly.type
_entity_poly.pdbx_seq_one_letter_code
_entity_poly.pdbx_strand_id
1 'polypeptide(L)'
;MRQAVCQPLCRYHKPGRREEPGCGGLAWLEKRPHLAGEIHRLAPQGSNPLFGLKPDDPRLHKVCAGCEYQADGCDFRDPAVDPADCAPCGGLRAVAGLLAAGRDLGL
;
A
#
# COMPACT_ATOMS: atom_id res chain seq x y z
N MET A 1 12.06 -0.27 6.01
CA MET A 1 10.78 -0.08 5.28
C MET A 1 9.69 -1.02 5.77
N ARG A 2 9.87 -2.35 5.71
CA ARG A 2 8.84 -3.33 6.14
C ARG A 2 8.20 -3.05 7.51
N GLN A 3 8.98 -2.72 8.52
CA GLN A 3 8.47 -2.36 9.86
C GLN A 3 7.58 -1.10 9.85
N ALA A 4 7.89 -0.12 8.99
CA ALA A 4 7.09 1.09 8.84
C ALA A 4 5.77 0.84 8.10
N VAL A 5 5.68 -0.24 7.31
CA VAL A 5 4.55 -0.49 6.41
C VAL A 5 3.66 -1.63 6.91
N CYS A 6 4.23 -2.83 7.10
CA CYS A 6 3.46 -4.04 7.28
C CYS A 6 2.67 -4.03 8.60
N GLN A 7 3.34 -3.81 9.72
CA GLN A 7 2.69 -3.84 11.03
C GLN A 7 1.65 -2.72 11.22
N PRO A 8 1.93 -1.45 10.88
CA PRO A 8 0.96 -0.38 11.13
C PRO A 8 -0.12 -0.22 10.05
N LEU A 9 0.10 -0.70 8.81
CA LEU A 9 -0.80 -0.39 7.69
C LEU A 9 -1.39 -1.62 6.98
N CYS A 10 -0.81 -2.82 7.12
CA CYS A 10 -1.26 -3.98 6.34
C CYS A 10 -2.23 -4.87 7.14
N ARG A 11 -3.49 -4.97 6.70
CA ARG A 11 -4.49 -5.92 7.23
C ARG A 11 -4.01 -7.38 7.15
N TYR A 12 -3.17 -7.69 6.18
CA TYR A 12 -2.67 -9.05 5.91
C TYR A 12 -1.37 -9.39 6.64
N HIS A 13 -0.83 -8.48 7.46
CA HIS A 13 0.42 -8.73 8.16
C HIS A 13 0.30 -9.90 9.14
N LYS A 14 1.20 -10.89 8.99
CA LYS A 14 1.35 -12.03 9.91
C LYS A 14 2.63 -11.86 10.73
N PRO A 15 2.53 -11.61 12.06
CA PRO A 15 3.71 -11.51 12.92
C PRO A 15 4.62 -12.73 12.81
N GLY A 16 5.93 -12.51 12.74
CA GLY A 16 6.92 -13.60 12.62
C GLY A 16 6.99 -14.31 11.26
N ARG A 17 6.12 -13.98 10.29
CA ARG A 17 6.24 -14.46 8.90
C ARG A 17 6.63 -13.34 7.96
N ARG A 18 7.63 -13.60 7.12
CA ARG A 18 7.92 -12.75 5.96
C ARG A 18 7.21 -13.31 4.74
N GLU A 19 6.38 -12.48 4.12
CA GLU A 19 5.95 -12.72 2.74
C GLU A 19 7.11 -12.36 1.82
N GLU A 20 7.61 -13.36 1.11
CA GLU A 20 8.59 -13.25 0.04
C GLU A 20 8.00 -13.89 -1.24
N PRO A 21 7.88 -13.12 -2.33
CA PRO A 21 8.12 -11.68 -2.42
C PRO A 21 7.12 -10.88 -1.55
N GLY A 22 7.49 -9.65 -1.16
CA GLY A 22 6.55 -8.74 -0.50
C GLY A 22 5.60 -8.08 -1.52
N CYS A 23 4.53 -7.41 -1.06
CA CYS A 23 3.62 -6.72 -1.98
C CYS A 23 4.34 -5.64 -2.81
N GLY A 24 3.85 -5.36 -4.03
CA GLY A 24 4.51 -4.41 -4.95
C GLY A 24 4.65 -2.99 -4.40
N GLY A 25 3.69 -2.53 -3.59
CA GLY A 25 3.81 -1.24 -2.89
C GLY A 25 4.98 -1.22 -1.89
N LEU A 26 5.21 -2.32 -1.17
CA LEU A 26 6.37 -2.43 -0.27
C LEU A 26 7.68 -2.45 -1.07
N ALA A 27 7.74 -3.24 -2.14
CA ALA A 27 8.93 -3.31 -3.00
C ALA A 27 9.26 -1.93 -3.64
N TRP A 28 8.23 -1.16 -4.01
CA TRP A 28 8.40 0.20 -4.52
C TRP A 28 8.95 1.16 -3.44
N LEU A 29 8.48 1.03 -2.20
CA LEU A 29 8.93 1.82 -1.05
C LEU A 29 10.32 1.42 -0.55
N GLU A 30 10.71 0.16 -0.68
CA GLU A 30 12.06 -0.30 -0.29
C GLU A 30 13.15 0.38 -1.10
N LYS A 31 12.85 0.79 -2.34
CA LYS A 31 13.73 1.63 -3.18
C LYS A 31 13.81 3.09 -2.72
N ARG A 32 13.04 3.50 -1.70
CA ARG A 32 12.91 4.88 -1.20
C ARG A 32 12.97 4.94 0.34
N PRO A 33 14.11 4.56 0.94
CA PRO A 33 14.24 4.46 2.39
C PRO A 33 14.01 5.78 3.14
N HIS A 34 14.25 6.93 2.49
CA HIS A 34 14.02 8.26 3.06
C HIS A 34 12.56 8.52 3.45
N LEU A 35 11.59 7.80 2.86
CA LEU A 35 10.16 7.94 3.17
C LEU A 35 9.75 7.24 4.48
N ALA A 36 10.59 6.38 5.06
CA ALA A 36 10.21 5.56 6.20
C ALA A 36 9.77 6.39 7.42
N GLY A 37 10.47 7.50 7.73
CA GLY A 37 10.11 8.39 8.83
C GLY A 37 8.79 9.14 8.61
N GLU A 38 8.39 9.33 7.36
CA GLU A 38 7.09 9.91 7.00
C GLU A 38 5.97 8.90 7.14
N ILE A 39 6.22 7.67 6.70
CA ILE A 39 5.29 6.56 6.82
C ILE A 39 4.97 6.28 8.30
N HIS A 40 5.96 6.34 9.19
CA HIS A 40 5.74 6.20 10.64
C HIS A 40 4.83 7.29 11.22
N ARG A 41 4.75 8.46 10.58
CA ARG A 41 3.88 9.56 10.99
C ARG A 41 2.49 9.50 10.35
N LEU A 42 2.27 8.57 9.41
CA LEU A 42 0.93 8.29 8.92
C LEU A 42 0.12 7.75 10.10
N ALA A 43 -0.80 8.57 10.58
CA ALA A 43 -1.81 8.10 11.52
C ALA A 43 -2.88 7.41 10.67
N PRO A 44 -3.06 6.08 10.74
CA PRO A 44 -4.18 5.41 10.09
C PRO A 44 -5.48 5.79 10.82
N GLN A 45 -5.83 7.07 10.82
CA GLN A 45 -7.06 7.57 11.42
C GLN A 45 -8.19 7.35 10.43
N GLY A 46 -9.07 6.41 10.74
CA GLY A 46 -10.37 6.28 10.11
C GLY A 46 -10.54 5.11 9.15
N SER A 47 -11.80 4.93 8.74
CA SER A 47 -12.31 3.86 7.88
C SER A 47 -11.84 3.94 6.43
N ASN A 48 -11.15 5.00 6.01
CA ASN A 48 -10.72 5.16 4.62
C ASN A 48 -9.33 4.53 4.41
N PRO A 49 -9.24 3.36 3.73
CA PRO A 49 -7.99 2.61 3.62
C PRO A 49 -6.95 3.30 2.71
N LEU A 50 -7.36 4.28 1.89
CA LEU A 50 -6.50 5.03 0.97
C LEU A 50 -6.39 6.53 1.31
N PHE A 51 -6.63 6.91 2.57
CA PHE A 51 -6.42 8.28 3.04
C PHE A 51 -7.16 9.35 2.22
N GLY A 52 -8.37 9.03 1.73
CA GLY A 52 -9.19 9.95 0.93
C GLY A 52 -8.97 9.84 -0.58
N LEU A 53 -7.97 9.10 -1.04
CA LEU A 53 -7.80 8.80 -2.45
C LEU A 53 -8.80 7.74 -2.91
N LYS A 54 -9.16 7.81 -4.19
CA LYS A 54 -10.01 6.81 -4.83
C LYS A 54 -9.18 5.57 -5.18
N PRO A 55 -9.76 4.36 -5.19
CA PRO A 55 -9.07 3.16 -5.65
C PRO A 55 -8.51 3.29 -7.07
N ASP A 56 -9.20 4.00 -7.95
CA ASP A 56 -8.83 4.23 -9.35
C ASP A 56 -7.82 5.38 -9.56
N ASP A 57 -7.23 5.92 -8.49
CA ASP A 57 -6.22 6.99 -8.61
C ASP A 57 -5.04 6.52 -9.49
N PRO A 58 -4.72 7.22 -10.59
CA PRO A 58 -3.72 6.75 -11.55
C PRO A 58 -2.32 6.62 -10.95
N ARG A 59 -2.01 7.39 -9.90
CA ARG A 59 -0.71 7.31 -9.19
C ARG A 59 -0.61 6.00 -8.42
N LEU A 60 -1.71 5.54 -7.83
CA LEU A 60 -1.79 4.24 -7.16
C LEU A 60 -1.72 3.09 -8.18
N HIS A 61 -2.32 3.26 -9.36
CA HIS A 61 -2.22 2.27 -10.45
C HIS A 61 -0.78 2.09 -10.92
N LYS A 62 0.01 3.16 -11.04
CA LYS A 62 1.44 3.06 -11.42
C LYS A 62 2.26 2.24 -10.44
N VAL A 63 1.94 2.29 -9.15
CA VAL A 63 2.58 1.43 -8.13
C VAL A 63 2.14 -0.02 -8.28
N CYS A 64 0.87 -0.26 -8.58
CA CYS A 64 0.35 -1.61 -8.79
C CYS A 64 0.86 -2.27 -10.08
N ALA A 65 1.09 -1.52 -11.15
CA ALA A 65 1.43 -2.06 -12.47
C ALA A 65 2.70 -2.94 -12.49
N GLY A 66 3.60 -2.77 -11.52
CA GLY A 66 4.81 -3.60 -11.36
C GLY A 66 4.70 -4.67 -10.26
N CYS A 67 3.49 -4.94 -9.75
CA CYS A 67 3.27 -5.85 -8.62
C CYS A 67 2.94 -7.27 -9.11
N GLU A 68 3.71 -8.27 -8.66
CA GLU A 68 3.49 -9.68 -9.01
C GLU A 68 2.10 -10.18 -8.59
N TYR A 69 1.62 -9.75 -7.41
CA TYR A 69 0.25 -10.06 -6.97
C TYR A 69 -0.84 -9.54 -7.91
N GLN A 70 -0.59 -8.52 -8.75
CA GLN A 70 -1.58 -8.09 -9.73
C GLN A 70 -1.75 -9.14 -10.84
N ALA A 71 -0.66 -9.78 -11.27
CA ALA A 71 -0.69 -10.85 -12.25
C ALA A 71 -1.29 -12.14 -11.68
N ASP A 72 -1.00 -12.44 -10.41
CA ASP A 72 -1.43 -13.67 -9.74
C ASP A 72 -2.87 -13.63 -9.18
N GLY A 73 -3.53 -12.47 -9.26
CA GLY A 73 -4.87 -12.25 -8.71
C GLY A 73 -4.82 -11.44 -7.41
N CYS A 74 -4.94 -10.13 -7.55
CA CYS A 74 -5.04 -9.21 -6.42
C CYS A 74 -6.50 -8.86 -6.17
N ASP A 75 -7.09 -9.37 -5.09
CA ASP A 75 -8.47 -9.09 -4.68
C ASP A 75 -8.80 -7.59 -4.63
N PHE A 76 -7.83 -6.75 -4.28
CA PHE A 76 -8.02 -5.30 -4.25
C PHE A 76 -8.16 -4.65 -5.65
N ARG A 77 -7.62 -5.30 -6.68
CA ARG A 77 -7.68 -4.84 -8.08
C ARG A 77 -8.65 -5.64 -8.93
N ASP A 78 -9.25 -6.69 -8.38
CA ASP A 78 -10.24 -7.51 -9.06
C ASP A 78 -11.62 -6.84 -8.98
N PRO A 79 -12.22 -6.43 -10.11
CA PRO A 79 -13.56 -5.84 -10.11
C PRO A 79 -14.67 -6.83 -9.72
N ALA A 80 -14.39 -8.14 -9.68
CA ALA A 80 -15.34 -9.16 -9.26
C ALA A 80 -15.38 -9.36 -7.73
N VAL A 81 -14.42 -8.79 -6.98
CA VAL A 81 -14.35 -8.91 -5.52
C VAL A 81 -15.07 -7.73 -4.86
N ASP A 82 -15.90 -8.01 -3.85
CA ASP A 82 -16.55 -6.97 -3.07
C ASP A 82 -15.49 -6.14 -2.29
N PRO A 83 -15.47 -4.80 -2.43
CA PRO A 83 -14.56 -3.94 -1.68
C PRO A 83 -14.64 -4.10 -0.15
N ALA A 84 -15.74 -4.65 0.39
CA ALA A 84 -15.87 -4.98 1.81
C ALA A 84 -15.03 -6.21 2.23
N ASP A 85 -14.78 -7.13 1.30
CA ASP A 85 -14.07 -8.39 1.55
C ASP A 85 -12.55 -8.27 1.36
N CYS A 86 -12.11 -7.26 0.60
CA CYS A 86 -10.69 -7.00 0.36
C CYS A 86 -10.19 -5.71 1.04
N ALA A 87 -8.88 -5.52 1.04
CA ALA A 87 -8.24 -4.30 1.50
C ALA A 87 -6.99 -4.02 0.66
N PRO A 88 -6.60 -2.76 0.45
CA PRO A 88 -5.32 -2.47 -0.17
C PRO A 88 -4.19 -2.97 0.72
N CYS A 89 -3.12 -3.47 0.07
CA CYS A 89 -1.92 -3.90 0.78
C CYS A 89 -1.27 -2.72 1.53
N GLY A 90 -0.53 -3.00 2.60
CA GLY A 90 0.08 -1.95 3.42
C GLY A 90 0.98 -1.01 2.61
N GLY A 91 1.68 -1.51 1.60
CA GLY A 91 2.52 -0.69 0.72
C GLY A 91 1.72 0.33 -0.08
N LEU A 92 0.57 -0.07 -0.64
CA LEU A 92 -0.30 0.85 -1.37
C LEU A 92 -0.94 1.87 -0.43
N ARG A 93 -1.31 1.46 0.79
CA ARG A 93 -1.81 2.36 1.84
C ARG A 93 -0.77 3.41 2.24
N ALA A 94 0.49 3.01 2.40
CA ALA A 94 1.58 3.92 2.69
C ALA A 94 1.77 4.96 1.57
N VAL A 95 1.76 4.52 0.30
CA VAL A 95 1.82 5.44 -0.85
C VAL A 95 0.65 6.40 -0.84
N ALA A 96 -0.57 5.91 -0.63
CA ALA A 96 -1.77 6.74 -0.57
C ALA A 96 -1.68 7.79 0.55
N GLY A 97 -1.21 7.41 1.74
CA GLY A 97 -1.01 8.34 2.85
C GLY A 97 0.03 9.41 2.55
N LEU A 98 1.14 9.06 1.89
CA LEU A 98 2.16 10.04 1.48
C LEU A 98 1.61 11.04 0.45
N LEU A 99 0.85 10.55 -0.53
CA LEU A 99 0.18 11.40 -1.53
C LEU A 99 -0.87 12.32 -0.88
N ALA A 100 -1.67 11.79 0.04
CA ALA A 100 -2.67 12.56 0.79
C ALA A 100 -2.01 13.63 1.69
N ALA A 101 -0.80 13.37 2.19
CA ALA A 101 0.03 14.34 2.92
C ALA A 101 0.74 15.37 2.00
N GLY A 102 0.48 15.35 0.69
CA GLY A 102 1.03 16.30 -0.27
C GLY A 102 2.46 16.01 -0.70
N ARG A 103 2.95 14.78 -0.53
CA ARG A 103 4.29 14.39 -1.03
C ARG A 103 4.26 14.13 -2.52
N ASP A 104 5.18 14.76 -3.24
CA ASP A 104 5.50 14.39 -4.61
C ASP A 104 6.35 13.13 -4.60
N LEU A 105 5.84 12.08 -5.25
CA LEU A 105 6.44 10.76 -5.31
C LEU A 105 7.01 10.44 -6.70
N GLY A 106 6.89 11.37 -7.66
CA GLY A 106 7.23 11.13 -9.07
C GLY A 106 6.41 10.00 -9.69
N LEU A 107 5.14 9.88 -9.27
CA LEU A 107 4.19 8.87 -9.74
C LEU A 107 3.35 9.42 -10.87
#